data_AF-A0A0D3HFZ1-F1
#
_entry.id   AF-A0A0D3HFZ1-F1
#
_cell.length_a   1.000
_cell.length_b   1.000
_cell.length_c   1.000
_cell.angle_alpha   90.00
_cell.angle_beta   90.00
_cell.angle_gamma   90.00
#
_symmetry.space_group_name_H-M   'P 1'
#
loop_
_entity.id
_entity.type
_entity.pdbx_description
1 polymer ?
#
loop_
_entity_poly.entity_id
_entity_poly.type
_entity_poly.pdbx_seq_one_letter_code
_entity_poly.pdbx_strand_id
1 'polypeptide(L)'
;MAYMFVHDGLVHRRFPVGPIENVPYFRRVAAAHQIHHTDKFEGVPYGLFLGPKELEEVGGTEELEKEIKKRIKRKEAMDAIR
;
A
#
# COMPACT_ATOMS: atom_id res chain seq x y z
N MET A 1 10.54 15.32 -0.17
CA MET A 1 9.14 15.65 0.22
C MET A 1 8.16 14.53 -0.10
N ALA A 2 8.02 14.07 -1.35
CA ALA A 2 7.07 13.00 -1.72
C ALA A 2 7.18 11.72 -0.86
N TYR A 3 8.40 11.31 -0.50
CA TYR A 3 8.63 10.17 0.38
C TYR A 3 7.92 10.32 1.74
N MET A 4 8.02 11.48 2.41
CA MET A 4 7.37 11.69 3.70
C MET A 4 5.84 11.63 3.59
N PHE A 5 5.25 12.23 2.56
CA PHE A 5 3.80 12.17 2.37
C PHE A 5 3.30 10.74 2.13
N VAL A 6 4.06 9.93 1.39
CA VAL A 6 3.64 8.58 1.03
C VAL A 6 3.98 7.59 2.16
N HIS A 7 5.19 7.63 2.69
CA HIS A 7 5.61 6.75 3.77
C HIS A 7 4.93 7.12 5.09
N ASP A 8 5.14 8.34 5.59
CA ASP A 8 4.65 8.75 6.91
C ASP A 8 3.15 9.05 6.88
N GLY A 9 2.68 9.76 5.85
CA GLY A 9 1.28 10.15 5.70
C GLY A 9 0.37 9.01 5.25
N LEU A 10 0.58 8.49 4.04
CA LEU A 10 -0.33 7.50 3.42
C LEU A 10 -0.19 6.10 4.03
N VAL A 11 1.04 5.63 4.17
CA VAL A 11 1.33 4.26 4.59
C VAL A 11 1.22 4.10 6.11
N HIS A 12 1.91 4.95 6.87
CA HIS A 12 1.91 4.90 8.33
C HIS A 12 0.80 5.72 8.98
N ARG A 13 -0.02 6.45 8.20
CA ARG A 13 -1.18 7.22 8.68
C ARG A 13 -0.86 8.21 9.79
N ARG A 14 0.36 8.79 9.80
CA ARG A 14 0.80 9.77 10.81
C ARG A 14 0.06 11.12 10.68
N PHE A 15 -0.43 11.44 9.48
CA PHE A 15 -1.22 12.64 9.20
C PHE A 15 -2.13 12.40 7.96
N PRO A 16 -3.24 13.15 7.81
CA PRO A 16 -4.13 12.99 6.66
C PRO A 16 -3.44 13.42 5.36
N VAL A 17 -3.62 12.63 4.30
CA VAL A 17 -3.10 12.93 2.95
C VAL A 17 -4.19 13.34 1.96
N GLY A 18 -5.43 13.52 2.44
CA GLY A 18 -6.56 13.93 1.62
C GLY A 18 -6.82 12.97 0.45
N PRO A 19 -7.21 13.48 -0.74
CA PRO A 19 -7.61 12.63 -1.86
C PRO A 19 -6.47 11.80 -2.48
N ILE A 20 -5.21 12.03 -2.07
CA ILE A 20 -4.05 11.28 -2.55
C ILE A 20 -4.18 9.78 -2.24
N GLU A 21 -4.82 9.43 -1.12
CA GLU A 21 -5.05 8.02 -0.76
C GLU A 21 -5.99 7.27 -1.73
N ASN A 22 -6.73 8.01 -2.56
CA ASN A 22 -7.65 7.44 -3.54
C ASN A 22 -7.01 7.14 -4.89
N VAL A 23 -5.80 7.66 -5.14
CA VAL A 23 -5.10 7.41 -6.40
C VAL A 23 -4.73 5.93 -6.48
N PRO A 24 -5.13 5.22 -7.56
CA PRO A 24 -4.95 3.76 -7.66
C PRO A 24 -3.52 3.30 -7.41
N TYR A 25 -2.54 3.99 -7.98
CA TYR A 25 -1.13 3.64 -7.82
C TYR A 25 -0.65 3.76 -6.36
N PHE A 26 -1.03 4.82 -5.64
CA PHE A 26 -0.66 4.99 -4.24
C PHE A 26 -1.30 3.94 -3.33
N ARG A 27 -2.50 3.45 -3.69
CA ARG A 27 -3.09 2.29 -3.02
C ARG A 27 -2.25 1.02 -3.22
N ARG A 28 -1.72 0.79 -4.43
CA ARG A 28 -0.81 -0.33 -4.71
C ARG A 28 0.49 -0.20 -3.91
N VAL A 29 1.09 1.00 -3.87
CA VAL A 29 2.29 1.28 -3.05
C VAL A 29 2.05 0.97 -1.58
N ALA A 30 0.92 1.43 -1.04
CA ALA A 30 0.63 1.18 0.37
C ALA A 30 0.34 -0.29 0.69
N ALA A 31 -0.24 -1.03 -0.26
CA ALA A 31 -0.39 -2.49 -0.15
C ALA A 31 0.95 -3.21 -0.23
N ALA A 32 1.84 -2.82 -1.16
CA ALA A 32 3.17 -3.40 -1.31
C ALA A 32 4.01 -3.19 -0.05
N HIS A 33 3.97 -1.99 0.55
CA HIS A 33 4.65 -1.72 1.82
C HIS A 33 4.08 -2.53 2.99
N GLN A 34 2.77 -2.82 3.00
CA GLN A 34 2.20 -3.71 4.02
C GLN A 34 2.76 -5.12 3.92
N ILE A 35 2.97 -5.61 2.70
CA ILE A 35 3.53 -6.94 2.43
C ILE A 35 5.00 -7.00 2.85
N HIS A 36 5.78 -5.93 2.62
CA HIS A 36 7.16 -5.81 3.12
C HIS A 36 7.25 -6.13 4.62
N HIS A 37 6.36 -5.55 5.45
CA HIS A 37 6.29 -5.82 6.90
C HIS A 37 5.83 -7.23 7.31
N THR A 38 5.52 -8.10 6.35
CA THR A 38 5.16 -9.51 6.63
C THR A 38 6.31 -10.49 6.44
N ASP A 39 7.44 -10.04 5.87
CA ASP A 39 8.61 -10.86 5.53
C ASP A 39 8.33 -12.06 4.60
N LYS A 40 7.14 -12.15 3.99
CA LYS A 40 6.68 -13.31 3.20
C LYS A 40 7.55 -13.62 1.97
N PHE A 41 8.16 -12.59 1.36
CA PHE A 41 9.02 -12.68 0.18
C PHE A 41 10.46 -12.31 0.52
N GLU A 42 10.99 -12.85 1.63
CA GLU A 42 12.32 -12.51 2.16
C GLU A 42 12.46 -11.01 2.50
N GLY A 43 11.33 -10.38 2.84
CA GLY A 43 11.26 -8.95 3.09
C GLY A 43 11.18 -8.07 1.82
N VAL A 44 11.03 -8.63 0.62
CA VAL A 44 10.66 -7.83 -0.57
C VAL A 44 9.19 -7.37 -0.45
N PRO A 45 8.84 -6.13 -0.84
CA PRO A 45 9.66 -5.11 -1.52
C PRO A 45 10.39 -4.12 -0.61
N TYR A 46 11.56 -3.63 -1.04
CA TYR A 46 12.35 -2.60 -0.32
C TYR A 46 12.13 -1.19 -0.87
N GLY A 47 11.83 -1.08 -2.16
CA GLY A 47 11.55 0.20 -2.81
C GLY A 47 10.12 0.65 -2.52
N LEU A 48 9.94 1.82 -1.88
CA LEU A 48 8.59 2.35 -1.60
C LEU A 48 7.73 2.47 -2.87
N PHE A 49 8.21 3.21 -3.87
CA PHE A 49 7.49 3.41 -5.12
C PHE A 49 7.62 2.23 -6.09
N LEU A 50 8.73 1.50 -6.02
CA LEU A 50 8.97 0.32 -6.88
C LEU A 50 8.32 -0.95 -6.34
N GLY A 51 7.75 -0.92 -5.13
CA GLY A 51 7.27 -2.12 -4.46
C GLY A 51 6.26 -2.96 -5.25
N PRO A 52 5.31 -2.37 -6.00
CA PRO A 52 4.46 -3.16 -6.89
C PRO A 52 5.23 -3.94 -7.97
N LYS A 53 6.30 -3.35 -8.53
CA LYS A 53 7.14 -3.99 -9.55
C LYS A 53 8.05 -5.04 -8.93
N GLU A 54 8.66 -4.75 -7.79
CA GLU A 54 9.50 -5.71 -7.06
C GLU A 54 8.69 -6.94 -6.62
N LEU A 55 7.43 -6.75 -6.19
CA LEU A 55 6.52 -7.87 -5.90
C LEU A 55 6.19 -8.68 -7.15
N GLU A 56 5.98 -8.04 -8.30
CA GLU A 56 5.77 -8.75 -9.57
C GLU A 56 6.98 -9.62 -9.94
N GLU A 57 8.19 -9.10 -9.76
CA GLU A 57 9.44 -9.80 -10.06
C GLU A 57 9.67 -11.05 -9.18
N VAL A 58 9.14 -11.06 -7.95
CA VAL A 58 9.20 -12.22 -7.04
C VAL A 58 7.92 -13.08 -7.03
N GLY A 59 6.98 -12.83 -7.96
CA GLY A 59 5.74 -13.60 -8.08
C GLY A 59 4.67 -13.27 -7.03
N GLY A 60 4.80 -12.16 -6.31
CA GLY A 60 3.90 -11.69 -5.26
C GLY A 60 2.63 -10.95 -5.74
N THR A 61 2.34 -10.95 -7.05
CA THR A 61 1.20 -10.23 -7.65
C THR A 61 -0.14 -10.62 -7.02
N GLU A 62 -0.37 -11.90 -6.73
CA GLU A 62 -1.62 -12.35 -6.11
C GLU A 62 -1.81 -11.80 -4.69
N GLU A 63 -0.73 -11.80 -3.88
CA GLU A 63 -0.77 -11.25 -2.53
C GLU A 63 -1.00 -9.75 -2.55
N LEU A 64 -0.38 -9.05 -3.51
CA LEU A 64 -0.59 -7.63 -3.74
C LEU A 64 -2.06 -7.32 -4.05
N GLU A 65 -2.67 -8.03 -4.99
CA GLU A 65 -4.09 -7.83 -5.35
C GLU A 65 -5.04 -8.16 -4.20
N LYS A 66 -4.72 -9.18 -3.39
CA LYS A 66 -5.48 -9.52 -2.19
C LYS A 66 -5.44 -8.39 -1.15
N GLU A 67 -4.27 -7.84 -0.88
CA GLU A 67 -4.10 -6.74 0.08
C GLU A 67 -4.75 -5.44 -0.44
N ILE A 68 -4.70 -5.16 -1.75
CA ILE A 68 -5.43 -4.05 -2.38
C ILE A 68 -6.93 -4.20 -2.16
N LYS A 69 -7.51 -5.37 -2.44
CA LYS A 69 -8.95 -5.64 -2.25
C LYS A 69 -9.36 -5.48 -0.78
N LYS A 70 -8.55 -5.97 0.15
CA LYS A 70 -8.77 -5.81 1.59
C LYS A 70 -8.80 -4.34 2.00
N ARG A 71 -7.88 -3.53 1.47
CA ARG A 71 -7.83 -2.08 1.71
C ARG A 71 -9.03 -1.33 1.17
N ILE A 72 -9.48 -1.66 -0.04
CA ILE A 72 -10.70 -1.08 -0.64
C ILE A 72 -11.91 -1.39 0.25
N LYS A 73 -12.12 -2.66 0.59
CA LYS A 73 -13.23 -3.08 1.47
C LYS A 73 -13.20 -2.38 2.83
N ARG A 74 -12.02 -2.25 3.44
CA ARG A 74 -11.86 -1.55 4.72
C ARG A 74 -12.24 -0.07 4.59
N LYS A 75 -11.88 0.57 3.49
CA LYS A 75 -12.24 1.96 3.23
C LYS A 75 -13.74 2.12 3.01
N GLU A 76 -14.35 1.30 2.17
CA GLU A 76 -15.80 1.30 1.93
C GLU A 76 -16.59 1.11 3.23
N ALA A 77 -16.15 0.18 4.09
CA ALA A 77 -16.77 -0.03 5.40
C ALA A 77 -16.60 1.19 6.34
N MET A 78 -15.45 1.86 6.33
CA MET A 78 -15.23 3.08 7.11
C MET A 78 -16.09 4.24 6.60
N ASP A 79 -16.22 4.39 5.29
CA ASP A 79 -17.02 5.45 4.67
C ASP A 79 -18.52 5.23 4.89
N ALA A 80 -18.99 3.98 4.98
CA ALA A 80 -20.39 3.64 5.26
C ALA A 80 -20.83 3.93 6.71
N ILE A 81 -19.90 4.12 7.64
CA ILE A 81 -20.17 4.45 9.06
C ILE A 81 -20.16 5.97 9.29
N ARG A 82 -19.79 6.75 8.27
CA ARG A 82 -19.54 8.19 8.36
C ARG A 82 -20.71 9.01 7.80
#